data_AF-A0A4Q3V135-F1
#
_entry.id   AF-A0A4Q3V135-F1
#
_cell.length_a   1.000
_cell.length_b   1.000
_cell.length_c   1.000
_cell.angle_alpha   90.00
_cell.angle_beta   90.00
_cell.angle_gamma   90.00
#
_symmetry.space_group_name_H-M   'P 1'
#
loop_
_entity.id
_entity.type
_entity.pdbx_description
1 polymer ?
#
loop_
_entity_poly.entity_id
_entity_poly.type
_entity_poly.pdbx_seq_one_letter_code
_entity_poly.pdbx_strand_id
1 'polypeptide(L)'
;MRATIALMRLNHELAIWRRAWHVPVMWWRDDDAREPTWQLDRLLDVRRDLPLMLAVIPDVDLHPLANRLGAAPDVDVAQHGIDHANKLAPGGPRSEFLAGATQAEINAAVAAGRARLVAAGLPPVTFVPPWNEPSDR
;
A
#
# COMPACT_ATOMS: atom_id res chain seq x y z
N MET A 1 -14.29 -24.24 6.77
CA MET A 1 -13.14 -25.03 7.30
C MET A 1 -11.82 -24.25 7.31
N ARG A 2 -11.37 -23.64 6.19
CA ARG A 2 -10.09 -22.87 6.15
C ARG A 2 -10.06 -21.64 7.08
N ALA A 3 -11.12 -20.83 7.10
CA ALA A 3 -11.21 -19.65 7.97
C ALA A 3 -11.14 -20.01 9.47
N THR A 4 -11.76 -21.13 9.85
CA THR A 4 -11.75 -21.65 11.23
C THR A 4 -10.33 -22.02 11.68
N ILE A 5 -9.55 -22.68 10.82
CA ILE A 5 -8.16 -23.07 11.12
C ILE A 5 -7.26 -21.83 11.22
N ALA A 6 -7.44 -20.84 10.35
CA ALA A 6 -6.68 -19.59 10.41
C ALA A 6 -6.93 -18.84 11.72
N LEU A 7 -8.20 -18.73 12.15
CA LEU A 7 -8.55 -18.09 13.41
C LEU A 7 -7.99 -18.84 14.62
N MET A 8 -7.99 -20.18 14.59
CA MET A 8 -7.37 -20.99 15.64
C MET A 8 -5.86 -20.73 15.75
N ARG A 9 -5.15 -20.64 14.62
CA ARG A 9 -3.71 -20.33 14.58
C ARG A 9 -3.43 -18.93 15.11
N LEU A 10 -4.22 -17.93 14.70
CA LEU A 10 -4.11 -16.57 15.21
C LEU A 10 -4.32 -16.54 16.73
N ASN A 11 -5.39 -17.16 17.24
CA ASN A 11 -5.68 -17.21 18.67
C ASN A 11 -4.58 -17.91 19.47
N HIS A 12 -3.96 -18.95 18.90
CA HIS A 12 -2.83 -19.63 19.51
C HIS A 12 -1.62 -18.70 19.64
N GLU A 13 -1.26 -18.00 18.57
CA GLU A 13 -0.13 -17.04 18.59
C GLU A 13 -0.39 -15.88 19.56
N LEU A 14 -1.59 -15.30 19.52
CA LEU A 14 -1.99 -14.24 20.46
C LEU A 14 -1.94 -14.71 21.93
N ALA A 15 -2.22 -15.98 22.20
CA ALA A 15 -2.07 -16.55 23.54
C ALA A 15 -0.60 -16.67 23.96
N ILE A 16 0.31 -16.96 23.04
CA ILE A 16 1.77 -16.95 23.29
C ILE A 16 2.23 -15.53 23.61
N TRP A 17 1.82 -14.54 22.80
CA TRP A 17 2.16 -13.12 23.02
C TRP A 17 1.68 -12.62 24.37
N ARG A 18 0.44 -12.95 24.73
CA ARG A 18 -0.13 -12.60 26.03
C ARG A 18 0.67 -13.18 27.21
N ARG A 19 1.15 -14.43 27.10
CA ARG A 19 2.00 -15.05 28.14
C ARG A 19 3.37 -14.39 28.24
N ALA A 20 3.86 -13.82 27.13
CA ALA A 20 5.10 -13.05 27.07
C ALA A 20 4.90 -11.56 27.40
N TRP A 21 3.71 -11.13 27.81
CA TRP A 21 3.37 -9.72 28.06
C TRP A 21 3.55 -8.80 26.84
N HIS A 22 3.41 -9.37 25.64
CA HIS A 22 3.39 -8.61 24.40
C HIS A 22 1.95 -8.27 24.00
N VAL A 23 1.74 -7.02 23.61
CA VAL A 23 0.46 -6.53 23.05
C VAL A 23 0.64 -6.37 21.54
N PRO A 24 -0.17 -7.04 20.71
CA PRO A 24 -0.09 -6.86 19.27
C PRO A 24 -0.50 -5.44 18.87
N VAL A 25 0.28 -4.84 17.97
CA VAL A 25 -0.09 -3.60 17.31
C VAL A 25 -0.75 -3.96 15.99
N MET A 26 -1.96 -3.46 15.78
CA MET A 26 -2.72 -3.66 14.54
C MET A 26 -2.81 -2.35 13.77
N TRP A 27 -2.62 -2.45 12.47
CA TRP A 27 -2.80 -1.35 11.52
C TRP A 27 -3.38 -1.92 10.22
N TRP A 28 -4.02 -1.06 9.44
CA TRP A 28 -4.61 -1.42 8.16
C TRP A 28 -3.79 -0.86 7.01
N ARG A 29 -3.79 -1.59 5.90
CA ARG A 29 -3.29 -1.12 4.60
C ARG A 29 -4.40 -1.31 3.58
N ASP A 30 -4.66 -0.28 2.78
CA ASP A 30 -5.52 -0.38 1.61
C ASP A 30 -4.68 -0.04 0.36
N ASP A 31 -4.73 -0.93 -0.63
CA ASP A 31 -3.91 -0.83 -1.84
C ASP A 31 -4.71 -0.20 -2.99
N ASP A 32 -4.00 0.25 -4.02
CA ASP A 32 -4.56 0.79 -5.27
C ASP A 32 -5.28 2.15 -5.19
N ALA A 33 -5.05 2.93 -4.12
CA ALA A 33 -5.61 4.26 -4.00
C ALA A 33 -5.12 5.20 -5.13
N ARG A 34 -6.05 5.91 -5.77
CA ARG A 34 -5.77 6.88 -6.85
C ARG A 34 -6.54 8.19 -6.68
N GLU A 35 -7.80 8.08 -6.28
CA GLU A 35 -8.74 9.19 -6.20
C GLU A 35 -9.63 9.05 -4.97
N PRO A 36 -10.28 10.14 -4.50
CA PRO A 36 -11.31 10.03 -3.49
C PRO A 36 -12.49 9.19 -4.01
N THR A 37 -12.88 8.19 -3.24
CA THR A 37 -14.02 7.32 -3.53
C THR A 37 -14.91 7.18 -2.30
N TRP A 38 -16.16 6.76 -2.50
CA TRP A 38 -17.06 6.47 -1.38
C TRP A 38 -16.56 5.30 -0.53
N GLN A 39 -15.81 4.37 -1.12
CA GLN A 39 -15.15 3.27 -0.40
C GLN A 39 -14.05 3.79 0.51
N LEU A 40 -13.24 4.74 0.03
CA LEU A 40 -12.23 5.40 0.86
C LEU A 40 -12.88 6.17 2.00
N ASP A 41 -13.95 6.92 1.74
CA ASP A 41 -14.72 7.59 2.80
C ASP A 41 -15.19 6.59 3.85
N ARG A 42 -15.76 5.47 3.39
CA ARG A 42 -16.22 4.43 4.28
C ARG A 42 -15.07 3.80 5.07
N LEU A 43 -13.92 3.55 4.45
CA LEU A 43 -12.72 3.02 5.12
C LEU A 43 -12.26 3.95 6.24
N LEU A 44 -12.20 5.26 5.95
CA LEU A 44 -11.80 6.28 6.92
C LEU A 44 -12.78 6.37 8.10
N ASP A 45 -14.07 6.14 7.88
CA ASP A 45 -15.07 6.10 8.94
C ASP A 45 -14.95 4.83 9.80
N VAL A 46 -14.80 3.65 9.17
CA VAL A 46 -14.85 2.36 9.89
C VAL A 46 -13.55 2.03 10.62
N ARG A 47 -12.40 2.57 10.18
CA ARG A 47 -11.11 2.34 10.85
C ARG A 47 -11.08 2.90 12.27
N ARG A 48 -11.91 3.91 12.57
CA ARG A 48 -11.91 4.61 13.87
C ARG A 48 -10.49 5.10 14.18
N ASP A 49 -9.89 4.59 15.25
CA ASP A 49 -8.55 4.99 15.73
C ASP A 49 -7.44 4.04 15.25
N LEU A 50 -7.75 3.07 14.38
CA LEU A 50 -6.74 2.17 13.83
C LEU A 50 -5.85 2.94 12.83
N PRO A 51 -4.51 2.81 12.95
CA PRO A 51 -3.59 3.36 11.96
C PRO A 51 -3.90 2.80 10.58
N LEU A 52 -3.90 3.67 9.57
CA LEU A 52 -4.16 3.31 8.19
C LEU A 52 -3.02 3.81 7.31
N MET A 53 -2.52 2.93 6.45
CA MET A 53 -1.63 3.27 5.36
C MET A 53 -2.35 3.07 4.03
N LEU A 54 -2.37 4.09 3.18
CA LEU A 54 -2.86 3.98 1.81
C LEU A 54 -1.69 3.77 0.86
N ALA A 55 -1.72 2.69 0.08
CA ALA A 55 -0.78 2.47 -1.01
C ALA A 55 -1.32 3.19 -2.26
N VAL A 56 -0.71 4.33 -2.59
CA VAL A 56 -1.17 5.25 -3.63
C VAL A 56 -0.36 5.06 -4.92
N ILE A 57 -1.07 4.94 -6.04
CA ILE A 57 -0.45 4.78 -7.36
C ILE A 57 -0.25 6.18 -7.98
N PRO A 58 0.99 6.57 -8.35
CA PRO A 58 1.30 7.93 -8.78
C PRO A 58 1.16 8.15 -10.30
N ASP A 59 0.09 7.64 -10.90
CA ASP A 59 -0.19 7.65 -12.34
C ASP A 59 -1.24 8.69 -12.77
N VAL A 60 -1.93 9.32 -11.82
CA VAL A 60 -3.00 10.31 -12.06
C VAL A 60 -2.73 11.64 -11.35
N ASP A 61 -3.62 12.62 -11.53
CA ASP A 61 -3.63 13.83 -10.70
C ASP A 61 -4.09 13.49 -9.28
N LEU A 62 -3.19 13.66 -8.32
CA LEU A 62 -3.40 13.28 -6.92
C LEU A 62 -3.90 14.42 -6.04
N HIS A 63 -4.04 15.66 -6.55
CA HIS A 63 -4.56 16.78 -5.74
C HIS A 63 -5.95 16.51 -5.15
N PRO A 64 -6.91 15.86 -5.85
CA PRO A 64 -8.20 15.51 -5.26
C PRO A 64 -8.06 14.56 -4.07
N LEU A 65 -7.18 13.55 -4.17
CA LEU A 65 -6.92 12.62 -3.07
C LEU A 65 -6.24 13.35 -1.90
N ALA A 66 -5.25 14.20 -2.19
CA ALA A 66 -4.57 14.99 -1.18
C ALA A 66 -5.52 15.91 -0.41
N ASN A 67 -6.40 16.62 -1.12
CA ASN A 67 -7.43 17.46 -0.50
C ASN A 67 -8.34 16.64 0.41
N ARG A 68 -8.74 15.43 -0.01
CA ARG A 68 -9.58 14.56 0.80
C ARG A 68 -8.87 14.07 2.06
N LEU A 69 -7.59 13.69 1.94
CA LEU A 69 -6.77 13.22 3.05
C LEU A 69 -6.35 14.35 4.00
N GLY A 70 -6.47 15.62 3.58
CA GLY A 70 -6.27 16.77 4.48
C GLY A 70 -7.18 16.78 5.71
N ALA A 71 -8.33 16.08 5.67
CA ALA A 71 -9.21 15.88 6.81
C ALA A 71 -8.89 14.62 7.65
N ALA A 72 -7.88 13.85 7.28
CA ALA A 72 -7.45 12.61 7.93
C ALA A 72 -5.91 12.56 8.06
N PRO A 73 -5.31 13.45 8.89
CA PRO A 73 -3.86 13.64 8.97
C PRO A 73 -3.08 12.47 9.57
N ASP A 74 -3.77 11.47 10.12
CA ASP A 74 -3.24 10.25 10.73
C ASP A 74 -3.20 9.07 9.73
N VAL A 75 -3.43 9.33 8.45
CA VAL A 75 -3.29 8.36 7.36
C VAL A 75 -1.89 8.47 6.76
N ASP A 76 -1.13 7.38 6.85
CA ASP A 76 0.17 7.27 6.18
C ASP A 76 0.00 6.97 4.70
N VAL A 77 0.93 7.47 3.88
CA VAL A 77 0.96 7.20 2.43
C VAL A 77 2.16 6.33 2.10
N ALA A 78 1.94 5.27 1.34
CA ALA A 78 3.00 4.53 0.66
C ALA A 78 2.88 4.73 -0.85
N GLN A 79 4.01 4.76 -1.55
CA GLN A 79 3.99 4.69 -3.01
C GLN A 79 3.72 3.25 -3.43
N HIS A 80 2.68 3.03 -4.22
CA HIS A 80 2.33 1.73 -4.76
C HIS A 80 2.71 1.63 -6.24
N GLY A 81 3.94 1.21 -6.51
CA GLY A 81 4.43 1.12 -7.89
C GLY A 81 4.57 2.46 -8.60
N ILE A 82 4.29 2.46 -9.90
CA ILE A 82 4.31 3.62 -10.80
C ILE A 82 3.01 3.80 -11.59
N ASP A 83 2.38 2.71 -12.06
CA ASP A 83 1.17 2.71 -12.90
C ASP A 83 0.28 1.47 -12.71
N HIS A 84 0.75 0.49 -11.92
CA HIS A 84 0.14 -0.78 -11.61
C HIS A 84 -0.26 -1.59 -12.88
N ALA A 85 0.45 -1.36 -13.99
CA ALA A 85 0.25 -2.06 -15.25
C ALA A 85 1.26 -3.20 -15.41
N ASN A 86 0.78 -4.43 -15.57
CA ASN A 86 1.67 -5.56 -15.81
C ASN A 86 2.27 -5.47 -17.23
N LYS A 87 3.60 -5.34 -17.30
CA LYS A 87 4.39 -5.27 -18.54
C LYS A 87 5.00 -6.64 -18.94
N LEU A 88 4.77 -7.68 -18.14
CA LEU A 88 5.19 -9.06 -18.44
C LEU A 88 4.04 -9.92 -18.98
N ALA A 89 4.38 -11.08 -19.53
CA ALA A 89 3.40 -12.01 -20.09
C ALA A 89 2.40 -12.49 -19.02
N PRO A 90 1.10 -12.64 -19.36
CA PRO A 90 0.11 -13.21 -18.44
C PRO A 90 0.47 -14.64 -18.01
N GLY A 91 0.09 -15.00 -16.78
CA GLY A 91 0.30 -16.36 -16.25
C GLY A 91 1.69 -16.61 -15.65
N GLY A 92 2.59 -15.62 -15.68
CA GLY A 92 3.87 -15.63 -14.98
C GLY A 92 3.96 -14.57 -13.87
N PRO A 93 5.17 -14.31 -13.34
CA PRO A 93 5.43 -13.19 -12.44
C PRO A 93 4.98 -11.87 -13.08
N ARG A 94 4.51 -10.94 -12.26
CA ARG A 94 4.04 -9.63 -12.69
C ARG A 94 5.09 -8.57 -12.39
N SER A 95 5.20 -7.59 -13.30
CA SER A 95 6.07 -6.44 -13.08
C SER A 95 5.56 -5.24 -13.84
N GLU A 96 5.68 -4.06 -13.24
CA GLU A 96 5.50 -2.79 -13.93
C GLU A 96 6.66 -2.46 -14.86
N PHE A 97 7.67 -3.33 -14.97
CA PHE A 97 8.85 -3.11 -15.80
C PHE A 97 9.02 -4.27 -16.77
N LEU A 98 9.50 -3.96 -17.97
CA LEU A 98 9.88 -4.98 -18.93
C LEU A 98 11.03 -5.83 -18.37
N ALA A 99 11.16 -7.07 -18.84
CA ALA A 99 12.22 -7.98 -18.40
C ALA A 99 13.63 -7.38 -18.61
N GLY A 100 13.82 -6.58 -19.66
CA GLY A 100 15.07 -5.90 -19.98
C GLY A 100 15.28 -4.51 -19.36
N ALA A 101 14.36 -4.04 -18.51
CA ALA A 101 14.53 -2.74 -17.85
C ALA A 101 15.76 -2.75 -16.94
N THR A 102 16.61 -1.75 -17.12
CA THR A 102 17.81 -1.52 -16.32
C THR A 102 17.45 -0.96 -14.94
N GLN A 103 18.34 -1.14 -13.96
CA GLN A 103 18.14 -0.57 -12.62
C GLN A 103 17.99 0.96 -12.66
N ALA A 104 18.71 1.63 -13.56
CA ALA A 104 18.62 3.08 -13.71
C ALA A 104 17.22 3.53 -14.17
N GLU A 105 16.61 2.82 -15.11
CA GLU A 105 15.25 3.10 -15.59
C GLU A 105 14.20 2.85 -14.50
N ILE A 106 14.35 1.74 -13.75
CA ILE A 106 13.47 1.40 -12.61
C ILE A 106 13.55 2.51 -11.55
N ASN A 107 14.77 2.85 -11.11
CA ASN A 107 15.00 3.88 -10.10
C ASN A 107 14.47 5.24 -10.54
N ALA A 108 14.68 5.63 -11.81
CA ALA A 108 14.18 6.89 -12.34
C ALA A 108 12.65 6.95 -12.34
N ALA A 109 11.98 5.86 -12.74
CA ALA A 109 10.53 5.77 -12.75
C ALA A 109 9.94 5.83 -11.32
N VAL A 110 10.52 5.07 -10.38
CA VAL A 110 10.09 5.09 -8.97
C VAL A 110 10.30 6.48 -8.36
N ALA A 111 11.45 7.12 -8.62
CA ALA A 111 11.74 8.48 -8.17
C ALA A 111 10.76 9.52 -8.75
N ALA A 112 10.38 9.38 -10.03
CA ALA A 112 9.38 10.23 -10.65
C ALA A 112 8.00 10.06 -9.99
N GLY A 113 7.60 8.83 -9.67
CA GLY A 113 6.38 8.55 -8.89
C GLY A 113 6.41 9.21 -7.51
N ARG A 114 7.54 9.09 -6.79
CA ARG A 114 7.74 9.74 -5.48
C ARG A 114 7.62 11.26 -5.59
N ALA A 115 8.21 11.85 -6.63
CA ALA A 115 8.17 13.29 -6.85
C ALA A 115 6.73 13.78 -7.09
N ARG A 116 5.90 13.03 -7.83
CA ARG A 116 4.49 13.36 -8.04
C ARG A 116 3.70 13.33 -6.73
N LEU A 117 3.90 12.31 -5.91
CA LEU A 117 3.28 12.18 -4.59
C LEU A 117 3.65 13.36 -3.68
N VAL A 118 4.95 13.69 -3.60
CA VAL A 118 5.43 14.84 -2.82
C VAL A 118 4.84 16.16 -3.33
N ALA A 119 4.81 16.36 -4.65
CA ALA A 119 4.25 17.58 -5.26
C ALA A 119 2.76 17.76 -4.97
N ALA A 120 2.00 16.65 -4.87
CA ALA A 120 0.59 16.68 -4.49
C ALA A 120 0.35 16.86 -2.98
N GLY A 121 1.40 16.89 -2.14
CA GLY A 121 1.27 16.98 -0.68
C GLY A 121 1.05 15.64 0.02
N LEU A 122 1.39 14.53 -0.65
CA LEU A 122 1.26 13.15 -0.13
C LEU A 122 2.64 12.47 -0.04
N PRO A 123 3.59 12.99 0.76
CA PRO A 123 4.93 12.42 0.82
C PRO A 123 4.90 10.96 1.30
N PRO A 124 5.37 9.98 0.51
CA PRO A 124 5.25 8.59 0.89
C PRO A 124 6.33 8.22 1.92
N VAL A 125 5.93 7.50 2.97
CA VAL A 125 6.83 7.02 4.04
C VAL A 125 7.56 5.73 3.66
N THR A 126 7.00 4.98 2.70
CA THR A 126 7.58 3.72 2.20
C THR A 126 7.14 3.43 0.77
N PHE A 127 7.64 2.33 0.20
CA PHE A 127 7.26 1.77 -1.08
C PHE A 127 6.59 0.40 -0.88
N VAL A 128 5.50 0.15 -1.58
CA VAL A 128 4.79 -1.14 -1.58
C VAL A 128 4.78 -1.67 -3.02
N PRO A 129 5.41 -2.82 -3.31
CA PRO A 129 5.40 -3.37 -4.66
C PRO A 129 3.99 -3.84 -5.04
N PRO A 130 3.52 -3.51 -6.25
CA PRO A 130 2.31 -4.09 -6.82
C PRO A 130 2.31 -5.61 -6.72
N TRP A 131 1.11 -6.17 -6.56
CA TRP A 131 0.87 -7.62 -6.49
C TRP A 131 1.55 -8.38 -5.34
N ASN A 132 2.25 -7.68 -4.42
CA ASN A 132 3.12 -8.27 -3.40
C ASN A 132 4.20 -9.20 -3.99
N GLU A 133 4.71 -8.87 -5.18
CA GLU A 133 5.75 -9.63 -5.88
C GLU A 133 7.05 -8.79 -5.98
N PRO A 134 7.82 -8.64 -4.87
CA PRO A 134 9.10 -7.96 -4.91
C PRO A 134 10.10 -8.73 -5.77
N SER A 135 11.04 -8.00 -6.37
CA SER A 135 12.20 -8.57 -7.07
C SER A 135 13.49 -8.01 -6.50
N ASP A 136 14.62 -8.67 -6.75
CA ASP A 136 15.95 -8.16 -6.34
C ASP A 136 16.40 -6.93 -7.15
N ARG A 137 15.66 -6.57 -8.21
CA ARG A 137 15.77 -5.30 -8.95
C ARG A 137 14.86 -4.24 -8.34
#